data_AF-A0A847B365-F1
#
_entry.id   AF-A0A847B365-F1
#
_cell.length_a   1.000
_cell.length_b   1.000
_cell.length_c   1.000
_cell.angle_alpha   90.00
_cell.angle_beta   90.00
_cell.angle_gamma   90.00
#
_symmetry.space_group_name_H-M   'P 1'
#
loop_
_entity.id
_entity.type
_entity.pdbx_description
1 polymer ?
#
loop_
_entity_poly.entity_id
_entity_poly.type
_entity_poly.pdbx_seq_one_letter_code
_entity_poly.pdbx_strand_id
1 'polypeptide(L)'
;MNKSTNIIRYIAAGLGFLATLFFILPLYAGNGSVYIGAQIIFGFQGANLDMFSFLSFLLPSAASIVLLIKTKHSESLATALFLLSGLVLILLPDFLVFFNDHLGLSMILTTYVIPIVLSFMAALLGLTTAISKNSFSTYQIVEMAMLVGIAIVLDLPGLKIRIGASGGSIGFTMVPLFILALRQGPIKGFVGTGMVYGFATCILDGWGLVTYPFDYLLGYGSLALLGIFQPYIVNEKVTKFNVKGMLFLCLGVLIAIAGRLLASTLSGVIYYEFDFWGSLAYNATYILPSAGIVLAVLIGLYDPIIRMDRMAKSRLS
;
A
#
# COMPACT_ATOMS: atom_id res chain seq x y z
N MET A 1 -3.49 -3.26 -26.40
CA MET A 1 -3.15 -2.17 -25.45
C MET A 1 -3.10 -0.86 -26.21
N ASN A 2 -3.77 0.18 -25.73
CA ASN A 2 -3.84 1.48 -26.40
C ASN A 2 -2.44 2.15 -26.45
N LYS A 3 -2.14 2.90 -27.51
CA LYS A 3 -0.85 3.62 -27.70
C LYS A 3 -0.51 4.51 -26.49
N SER A 4 -1.54 5.13 -25.91
CA SER A 4 -1.45 5.93 -24.68
C SER A 4 -0.94 5.14 -23.46
N THR A 5 -1.43 3.92 -23.23
CA THR A 5 -1.02 3.09 -22.08
C THR A 5 0.46 2.69 -22.17
N ASN A 6 0.98 2.48 -23.38
CA ASN A 6 2.40 2.19 -23.58
C ASN A 6 3.26 3.41 -23.27
N ILE A 7 2.84 4.62 -23.67
CA ILE A 7 3.55 5.87 -23.35
C ILE A 7 3.64 6.06 -21.83
N ILE A 8 2.52 5.94 -21.12
CA ILE A 8 2.48 6.09 -19.65
C ILE A 8 3.43 5.10 -18.98
N ARG A 9 3.48 3.86 -19.47
CA ARG A 9 4.39 2.83 -18.96
C ARG A 9 5.86 3.23 -19.13
N TYR A 10 6.26 3.72 -20.31
CA TYR A 10 7.63 4.14 -20.55
C TYR A 10 8.01 5.35 -19.70
N ILE A 11 7.09 6.29 -19.50
CA ILE A 11 7.29 7.43 -18.58
C ILE A 11 7.51 6.92 -17.16
N ALA A 12 6.65 6.02 -16.66
CA ALA A 12 6.78 5.47 -15.30
C ALA A 12 8.12 4.73 -15.11
N ALA A 13 8.53 3.92 -16.09
CA ALA A 13 9.84 3.27 -16.05
C ALA A 13 11.00 4.28 -16.08
N GLY A 14 10.89 5.35 -16.87
CA GLY A 14 11.87 6.44 -16.92
C GLY A 14 12.01 7.15 -15.57
N LEU A 15 10.89 7.46 -14.91
CA LEU A 15 10.88 8.07 -13.57
C LEU A 15 11.58 7.17 -12.54
N GLY A 16 11.37 5.85 -12.59
CA GLY A 16 12.06 4.92 -11.71
C GLY A 16 13.58 4.87 -11.94
N PHE A 17 14.04 4.85 -13.20
CA PHE A 17 15.47 4.92 -13.48
C PHE A 17 16.07 6.27 -13.06
N LEU A 18 15.34 7.37 -13.27
CA LEU A 18 15.73 8.69 -12.77
C LEU A 18 15.86 8.69 -11.25
N ALA A 19 14.89 8.11 -10.52
CA ALA A 19 14.95 8.00 -9.06
C ALA A 19 16.25 7.30 -8.61
N THR A 20 16.65 6.22 -9.28
CA THR A 20 17.92 5.55 -8.99
C THR A 20 19.14 6.39 -9.35
N LEU A 21 19.08 7.13 -10.47
CA LEU A 21 20.18 7.97 -10.93
C LEU A 21 20.54 9.05 -9.89
N PHE A 22 19.56 9.61 -9.20
CA PHE A 22 19.76 10.61 -8.16
C PHE A 22 20.61 10.10 -6.98
N PHE A 23 20.68 8.78 -6.75
CA PHE A 23 21.61 8.21 -5.78
C PHE A 23 23.06 8.23 -6.26
N ILE A 24 23.33 8.24 -7.56
CA ILE A 24 24.72 8.20 -8.09
C ILE A 24 25.23 9.55 -8.56
N LEU A 25 24.42 10.60 -8.48
CA LEU A 25 24.85 11.96 -8.84
C LEU A 25 25.87 12.52 -7.84
N PRO A 26 26.90 13.25 -8.33
CA PRO A 26 27.81 13.96 -7.46
C PRO A 26 27.08 15.14 -6.78
N LEU A 27 27.27 15.24 -5.47
CA LEU A 27 26.70 16.24 -4.58
C LEU A 27 27.82 17.10 -4.03
N TYR A 28 27.74 18.40 -4.29
CA TYR A 28 28.73 19.37 -3.82
C TYR A 28 28.28 19.93 -2.47
N ALA A 29 29.07 19.68 -1.44
CA ALA A 29 28.88 20.31 -0.14
C ALA A 29 29.48 21.74 -0.15
N GLY A 30 28.92 22.62 0.68
CA GLY A 30 29.35 24.02 0.78
C GLY A 30 30.81 24.20 1.22
N ASN A 31 31.45 23.14 1.74
CA ASN A 31 32.86 23.09 2.11
C ASN A 31 33.79 22.64 0.95
N GLY A 32 33.26 22.45 -0.27
CA GLY A 32 34.02 21.99 -1.45
C GLY A 32 34.18 20.47 -1.55
N SER A 33 33.66 19.69 -0.60
CA SER A 33 33.68 18.22 -0.66
C SER A 33 32.63 17.70 -1.64
N VAL A 34 32.97 16.61 -2.35
CA VAL A 34 32.04 15.93 -3.26
C VAL A 34 31.62 14.61 -2.64
N TYR A 35 30.31 14.43 -2.48
CA TYR A 35 29.68 13.20 -2.03
C TYR A 35 28.88 12.58 -3.18
N ILE A 36 28.53 11.31 -3.05
CA ILE A 36 27.54 10.66 -3.91
C ILE A 36 26.35 10.27 -3.02
N GLY A 37 25.12 10.42 -3.48
CA GLY A 37 23.93 10.07 -2.67
C GLY A 37 23.96 8.65 -2.11
N ALA A 38 24.51 7.70 -2.87
CA ALA A 38 24.75 6.33 -2.47
C ALA A 38 25.79 6.24 -1.35
N GLN A 39 26.80 7.11 -1.31
CA GLN A 39 27.76 7.14 -0.19
C GLN A 39 27.10 7.59 1.12
N ILE A 40 26.14 8.51 1.03
CA ILE A 40 25.33 8.98 2.15
C ILE A 40 24.43 7.85 2.65
N ILE A 41 23.67 7.23 1.75
CA ILE A 41 22.74 6.13 2.07
C ILE A 41 23.46 4.86 2.56
N PHE A 42 24.61 4.53 1.98
CA PHE A 42 25.39 3.35 2.36
C PHE A 42 26.37 3.60 3.53
N GLY A 43 26.39 4.80 4.10
CA GLY A 43 27.15 5.10 5.32
C GLY A 43 28.67 4.92 5.19
N PHE A 44 29.25 5.23 4.02
CA PHE A 44 30.69 4.99 3.77
C PHE A 44 31.65 5.83 4.62
N GLN A 45 31.15 6.83 5.38
CA GLN A 45 31.89 7.47 6.47
C GLN A 45 31.25 7.09 7.83
N GLY A 46 31.59 5.90 8.35
CA GLY A 46 31.20 5.46 9.70
C GLY A 46 30.01 4.48 9.78
N ALA A 47 30.21 3.25 9.28
CA ALA A 47 29.49 2.00 9.57
C ALA A 47 27.94 1.98 9.68
N ASN A 48 27.27 1.42 8.68
CA ASN A 48 26.66 0.07 8.68
C ASN A 48 25.79 -0.03 7.42
N LEU A 49 26.18 -0.89 6.47
CA LEU A 49 25.34 -1.22 5.32
C LEU A 49 24.08 -1.90 5.82
N ASP A 50 23.03 -1.12 6.06
CA ASP A 50 21.74 -1.67 6.45
C ASP A 50 20.98 -2.17 5.21
N MET A 51 20.11 -3.16 5.43
CA MET A 51 19.35 -3.78 4.35
C MET A 51 18.39 -2.79 3.68
N PHE A 52 17.93 -1.76 4.39
CA PHE A 52 16.95 -0.79 3.90
C PHE A 52 17.59 0.18 2.89
N SER A 53 18.83 0.59 3.10
CA SER A 53 19.66 1.39 2.20
C SER A 53 19.95 0.68 0.88
N PHE A 54 20.16 -0.64 0.92
CA PHE A 54 20.30 -1.43 -0.31
C PHE A 54 18.98 -1.58 -1.05
N LEU A 55 17.90 -1.79 -0.30
CA LEU A 55 16.57 -1.95 -0.87
C LEU A 55 16.08 -0.64 -1.51
N SER A 56 16.31 0.51 -0.87
CA SER A 56 15.93 1.84 -1.38
C SER A 56 16.63 2.18 -2.69
N PHE A 57 17.90 1.78 -2.85
CA PHE A 57 18.66 1.98 -4.08
C PHE A 57 18.17 1.11 -5.24
N LEU A 58 17.85 -0.16 -4.98
CA LEU A 58 17.53 -1.13 -6.05
C LEU A 58 16.07 -1.13 -6.48
N LEU A 59 15.13 -0.88 -5.57
CA LEU A 59 13.70 -1.01 -5.83
C LEU A 59 13.18 -0.15 -7.00
N PRO A 60 13.57 1.13 -7.16
CA PRO A 60 13.06 1.93 -8.28
C PRO A 60 13.48 1.35 -9.64
N SER A 61 14.73 0.92 -9.78
CA SER A 61 15.23 0.25 -11.00
C SER A 61 14.56 -1.10 -11.23
N ALA A 62 14.39 -1.90 -10.17
CA ALA A 62 13.71 -3.19 -10.27
C ALA A 62 12.26 -3.02 -10.72
N ALA A 63 11.54 -2.04 -10.17
CA ALA A 63 10.18 -1.68 -10.58
C ALA A 63 10.12 -1.27 -12.06
N SER A 64 11.06 -0.43 -12.52
CA SER A 64 11.18 -0.05 -13.93
C SER A 64 11.41 -1.24 -14.85
N ILE A 65 12.31 -2.16 -14.48
CA ILE A 65 12.57 -3.37 -15.26
C ILE A 65 11.31 -4.24 -15.34
N VAL A 66 10.60 -4.43 -14.23
CA VAL A 66 9.34 -5.19 -14.18
C VAL A 66 8.29 -4.60 -15.13
N LEU A 67 8.15 -3.27 -15.20
CA LEU A 67 7.26 -2.63 -16.18
C LEU A 67 7.64 -2.97 -17.63
N LEU A 68 8.93 -3.06 -17.93
CA LEU A 68 9.43 -3.31 -19.28
C LEU A 68 9.23 -4.76 -19.75
N ILE A 69 9.19 -5.75 -18.84
CA ILE A 69 9.02 -7.18 -19.16
C ILE A 69 7.62 -7.53 -19.71
N LYS A 70 6.64 -6.62 -19.60
CA LYS A 70 5.28 -6.72 -20.19
C LYS A 70 4.52 -8.02 -19.88
N THR A 71 4.43 -8.40 -18.60
CA THR A 71 3.62 -9.57 -18.21
C THR A 71 2.16 -9.19 -17.92
N LYS A 72 1.33 -10.20 -17.60
CA LYS A 72 -0.06 -9.99 -17.15
C LYS A 72 -0.14 -9.11 -15.88
N HIS A 73 0.87 -9.20 -15.01
CA HIS A 73 0.90 -8.57 -13.69
C HIS A 73 2.01 -7.53 -13.51
N SER A 74 2.74 -7.19 -14.59
CA SER A 74 3.90 -6.28 -14.52
C SER A 74 3.58 -4.92 -13.93
N GLU A 75 2.43 -4.33 -14.29
CA GLU A 75 2.03 -3.01 -13.82
C GLU A 75 1.73 -3.01 -12.33
N SER A 76 0.98 -4.01 -11.87
CA SER A 76 0.61 -4.16 -10.47
C SER A 76 1.85 -4.40 -9.61
N LEU A 77 2.75 -5.28 -10.04
CA LEU A 77 3.98 -5.58 -9.34
C LEU A 77 4.91 -4.37 -9.29
N ALA A 78 5.11 -3.69 -10.42
CA ALA A 78 5.95 -2.49 -10.44
C ALA A 78 5.37 -1.35 -9.62
N THR A 79 4.05 -1.16 -9.64
CA THR A 79 3.38 -0.16 -8.78
C THR A 79 3.67 -0.44 -7.30
N ALA A 80 3.57 -1.70 -6.87
CA ALA A 80 3.89 -2.09 -5.50
C ALA A 80 5.36 -1.84 -5.16
N LEU A 81 6.29 -2.15 -6.09
CA LEU A 81 7.72 -1.90 -5.89
C LEU A 81 8.05 -0.41 -5.83
N PHE A 82 7.42 0.44 -6.65
CA PHE A 82 7.57 1.89 -6.58
C PHE A 82 7.03 2.49 -5.28
N LEU A 83 5.88 2.02 -4.81
CA LEU A 83 5.36 2.41 -3.50
C LEU A 83 6.33 1.98 -2.39
N LEU A 84 6.76 0.72 -2.40
CA LEU A 84 7.71 0.19 -1.43
C LEU A 84 9.02 1.00 -1.42
N SER A 85 9.53 1.36 -2.60
CA SER A 85 10.71 2.23 -2.75
C SER A 85 10.56 3.55 -2.00
N GLY A 86 9.47 4.29 -2.26
CA GLY A 86 9.19 5.55 -1.57
C GLY A 86 9.04 5.39 -0.06
N LEU A 87 8.35 4.33 0.39
CA LEU A 87 8.16 4.04 1.81
C LEU A 87 9.46 3.68 2.53
N VAL A 88 10.33 2.87 1.91
CA VAL A 88 11.62 2.47 2.49
C VAL A 88 12.54 3.68 2.64
N LEU A 89 12.55 4.60 1.65
CA LEU A 89 13.33 5.83 1.74
C LEU A 89 12.90 6.73 2.91
N ILE A 90 11.61 6.77 3.22
CA ILE A 90 11.06 7.51 4.37
C ILE A 90 11.49 6.87 5.70
N LEU A 91 11.68 5.54 5.72
CA LEU A 91 12.06 4.80 6.93
C LEU A 91 13.55 4.86 7.26
N LEU A 92 14.38 5.39 6.36
CA LEU A 92 15.81 5.49 6.62
C LEU A 92 16.06 6.39 7.83
N PRO A 93 16.90 5.97 8.80
CA PRO A 93 17.18 6.75 10.00
C PRO A 93 17.64 8.17 9.68
N ASP A 94 18.45 8.34 8.63
CA ASP A 94 18.94 9.64 8.17
C ASP A 94 17.81 10.56 7.71
N PHE A 95 16.75 10.03 7.09
CA PHE A 95 15.59 10.83 6.69
C PHE A 95 14.79 11.29 7.91
N LEU A 96 14.66 10.44 8.93
CA LEU A 96 13.86 10.71 10.14
C LEU A 96 14.57 11.63 11.14
N VAL A 97 15.87 11.44 11.36
CA VAL A 97 16.69 12.28 12.26
C VAL A 97 16.89 13.68 11.68
N PHE A 98 16.83 13.81 10.35
CA PHE A 98 17.17 15.03 9.63
C PHE A 98 16.15 16.17 9.74
N PHE A 99 14.90 15.91 10.17
CA PHE A 99 14.02 17.03 10.58
C PHE A 99 14.62 17.87 11.72
N ASN A 100 15.73 17.42 12.33
CA ASN A 100 16.38 18.03 13.48
C ASN A 100 17.83 18.55 13.26
N ASP A 101 18.53 18.25 12.15
CA ASP A 101 19.96 18.59 12.01
C ASP A 101 20.41 19.08 10.61
N HIS A 102 21.47 19.90 10.58
CA HIS A 102 21.96 20.65 9.41
C HIS A 102 22.82 19.84 8.40
N LEU A 103 22.32 18.73 7.83
CA LEU A 103 22.83 18.36 6.51
C LEU A 103 22.38 19.43 5.49
N GLY A 104 23.27 19.80 4.56
CA GLY A 104 22.96 20.83 3.56
C GLY A 104 21.70 20.46 2.78
N LEU A 105 20.68 21.33 2.79
CA LEU A 105 19.35 21.15 2.17
C LEU A 105 19.42 20.53 0.76
N SER A 106 20.45 20.87 -0.02
CA SER A 106 20.73 20.30 -1.34
C SER A 106 20.92 18.78 -1.32
N MET A 107 21.71 18.24 -0.40
CA MET A 107 21.98 16.80 -0.32
C MET A 107 20.72 16.00 0.01
N ILE A 108 19.83 16.51 0.87
CA ILE A 108 18.59 15.81 1.22
C ILE A 108 17.58 15.87 0.10
N LEU A 109 17.40 17.06 -0.49
CA LEU A 109 16.50 17.23 -1.62
C LEU A 109 16.90 16.28 -2.75
N THR A 110 18.19 16.22 -3.06
CA THR A 110 18.70 15.39 -4.16
C THR A 110 18.73 13.89 -3.82
N THR A 111 19.07 13.50 -2.59
CA THR A 111 19.27 12.07 -2.23
C THR A 111 18.02 11.37 -1.74
N TYR A 112 17.09 12.07 -1.09
CA TYR A 112 15.90 11.44 -0.50
C TYR A 112 14.61 11.98 -1.12
N VAL A 113 14.38 13.29 -1.07
CA VAL A 113 13.07 13.88 -1.42
C VAL A 113 12.75 13.67 -2.90
N ILE A 114 13.68 13.96 -3.82
CA ILE A 114 13.46 13.78 -5.25
C ILE A 114 13.21 12.29 -5.58
N PRO A 115 14.05 11.31 -5.15
CA PRO A 115 13.78 9.90 -5.35
C PRO A 115 12.44 9.41 -4.78
N ILE A 116 12.03 9.89 -3.60
CA ILE A 116 10.72 9.61 -3.00
C ILE A 116 9.60 10.10 -3.92
N VAL A 117 9.65 11.37 -4.34
CA VAL A 117 8.65 11.98 -5.22
C VAL A 117 8.58 11.25 -6.56
N LEU A 118 9.71 10.96 -7.19
CA LEU A 118 9.78 10.24 -8.45
C LEU A 118 9.22 8.81 -8.32
N SER A 119 9.52 8.11 -7.22
CA SER A 119 8.98 6.78 -6.93
C SER A 119 7.46 6.83 -6.77
N PHE A 120 6.91 7.79 -6.03
CA PHE A 120 5.46 7.92 -5.89
C PHE A 120 4.77 8.35 -7.19
N MET A 121 5.37 9.23 -7.98
CA MET A 121 4.86 9.57 -9.30
C MET A 121 4.85 8.35 -10.23
N ALA A 122 5.93 7.56 -10.24
CA ALA A 122 6.00 6.31 -11.00
C ALA A 122 4.94 5.29 -10.55
N ALA A 123 4.70 5.19 -9.23
CA ALA A 123 3.63 4.38 -8.68
C ALA A 123 2.24 4.83 -9.16
N LEU A 124 1.94 6.13 -9.16
CA LEU A 124 0.66 6.66 -9.64
C LEU A 124 0.42 6.35 -11.12
N LEU A 125 1.44 6.52 -11.96
CA LEU A 125 1.36 6.18 -13.37
C LEU A 125 1.22 4.66 -13.58
N GLY A 126 1.98 3.86 -12.84
CA GLY A 126 1.86 2.40 -12.80
C GLY A 126 0.44 1.96 -12.44
N LEU A 127 -0.14 2.55 -11.40
CA LEU A 127 -1.49 2.30 -10.95
C LEU A 127 -2.52 2.68 -12.01
N THR A 128 -2.35 3.82 -12.67
CA THR A 128 -3.21 4.25 -13.79
C THR A 128 -3.21 3.23 -14.91
N THR A 129 -2.03 2.70 -15.29
CA THR A 129 -1.95 1.63 -16.29
C THR A 129 -2.58 0.33 -15.81
N ALA A 130 -2.41 -0.04 -14.54
CA ALA A 130 -3.02 -1.23 -13.94
C ALA A 130 -4.55 -1.12 -13.94
N ILE A 131 -5.10 0.04 -13.54
CA ILE A 131 -6.54 0.33 -13.56
C ILE A 131 -7.07 0.28 -15.00
N SER A 132 -6.37 0.89 -15.97
CA SER A 132 -6.79 0.89 -17.38
C SER A 132 -6.89 -0.51 -18.00
N LYS A 133 -6.11 -1.48 -17.50
CA LYS A 133 -6.19 -2.89 -17.90
C LYS A 133 -7.36 -3.64 -17.25
N ASN A 134 -7.92 -3.12 -16.16
CA ASN A 134 -9.01 -3.72 -15.42
C ASN A 134 -10.32 -3.03 -15.80
N SER A 135 -11.11 -3.62 -16.70
CA SER A 135 -12.45 -3.11 -17.01
C SER A 135 -13.37 -3.23 -15.80
N PHE A 136 -14.17 -2.19 -15.52
CA PHE A 136 -15.18 -2.22 -14.46
C PHE A 136 -16.55 -2.48 -15.10
N SER A 137 -17.25 -3.53 -14.67
CA SER A 137 -18.65 -3.70 -15.03
C SER A 137 -19.55 -2.92 -14.07
N THR A 138 -20.75 -2.53 -14.52
CA THR A 138 -21.74 -1.85 -13.67
C THR A 138 -22.05 -2.67 -12.41
N TYR A 139 -22.17 -3.99 -12.55
CA TYR A 139 -22.37 -4.90 -11.41
C TYR A 139 -21.25 -4.78 -10.37
N GLN A 140 -19.98 -4.79 -10.82
CA GLN A 140 -18.83 -4.68 -9.92
C GLN A 140 -18.79 -3.32 -9.21
N ILE A 141 -19.12 -2.24 -9.92
CA ILE A 141 -19.18 -0.90 -9.33
C ILE A 141 -20.25 -0.85 -8.23
N VAL A 142 -21.45 -1.38 -8.50
CA VAL A 142 -22.55 -1.42 -7.52
C VAL A 142 -22.18 -2.30 -6.32
N GLU A 143 -21.63 -3.49 -6.55
CA GLU A 143 -21.21 -4.39 -5.47
C GLU A 143 -20.11 -3.77 -4.60
N MET A 144 -19.11 -3.12 -5.21
CA MET A 144 -18.09 -2.36 -4.49
C MET A 144 -18.71 -1.24 -3.67
N ALA A 145 -19.62 -0.44 -4.25
CA ALA A 145 -20.27 0.65 -3.54
C ALA A 145 -21.11 0.15 -2.35
N MET A 146 -21.82 -0.97 -2.50
CA MET A 146 -22.56 -1.60 -1.40
C MET A 146 -21.64 -2.05 -0.26
N LEU A 147 -20.53 -2.73 -0.59
CA LEU A 147 -19.56 -3.19 0.42
C LEU A 147 -18.87 -2.01 1.11
N VAL A 148 -18.52 -0.96 0.37
CA VAL A 148 -18.01 0.30 0.94
C VAL A 148 -19.05 0.95 1.85
N GLY A 149 -20.31 1.02 1.44
CA GLY A 149 -21.40 1.55 2.27
C GLY A 149 -21.58 0.78 3.58
N ILE A 150 -21.54 -0.55 3.53
CA ILE A 150 -21.57 -1.40 4.73
C ILE A 150 -20.35 -1.12 5.61
N ALA A 151 -19.16 -0.97 5.03
CA ALA A 151 -17.95 -0.65 5.78
C ALA A 151 -18.10 0.69 6.53
N ILE A 152 -18.60 1.73 5.87
CA ILE A 152 -18.86 3.05 6.49
C ILE A 152 -19.84 2.92 7.65
N VAL A 153 -20.93 2.16 7.48
CA VAL A 153 -21.91 1.92 8.55
C VAL A 153 -21.26 1.21 9.73
N LEU A 154 -20.48 0.16 9.49
CA LEU A 154 -19.77 -0.57 10.55
C LEU A 154 -18.69 0.28 11.24
N ASP A 155 -18.24 1.36 10.60
CA ASP A 155 -17.28 2.30 11.15
C ASP A 155 -17.93 3.44 11.96
N LEU A 156 -19.27 3.50 12.03
CA LEU A 156 -19.96 4.52 12.82
C LEU A 156 -19.71 4.36 14.33
N PRO A 157 -19.76 5.46 15.10
CA PRO A 157 -19.74 5.42 16.56
C PRO A 157 -20.83 4.48 17.11
N GLY A 158 -20.48 3.62 18.07
CA GLY A 158 -21.39 2.62 18.66
C GLY A 158 -21.28 1.22 18.04
N LEU A 159 -20.73 1.09 16.83
CA LEU A 159 -20.44 -0.20 16.18
C LEU A 159 -18.95 -0.56 16.21
N LYS A 160 -18.11 0.36 16.70
CA LYS A 160 -16.66 0.16 16.94
C LYS A 160 -16.28 0.54 18.37
N ILE A 161 -15.26 -0.13 18.89
CA ILE A 161 -14.64 0.18 20.17
C ILE A 161 -13.45 1.10 19.89
N ARG A 162 -13.51 2.36 20.35
CA ARG A 162 -12.40 3.30 20.19
C ARG A 162 -11.29 3.01 21.19
N ILE A 163 -10.04 3.08 20.73
CA ILE A 163 -8.83 2.87 21.50
C ILE A 163 -7.97 4.13 21.41
N GLY A 164 -7.68 4.73 22.55
CA GLY A 164 -6.90 5.96 22.64
C GLY A 164 -7.64 7.21 22.12
N ALA A 165 -6.97 8.35 22.24
CA ALA A 165 -7.46 9.63 21.73
C ALA A 165 -7.14 9.83 20.23
N SER A 166 -6.17 9.10 19.70
CA SER A 166 -5.60 9.30 18.35
C SER A 166 -6.31 8.45 17.27
N GLY A 167 -7.62 8.25 17.39
CA GLY A 167 -8.44 7.65 16.33
C GLY A 167 -8.37 6.12 16.15
N GLY A 168 -7.66 5.38 17.00
CA GLY A 168 -7.60 3.92 16.94
C GLY A 168 -8.96 3.27 17.20
N SER A 169 -9.28 2.17 16.52
CA SER A 169 -10.53 1.44 16.78
C SER A 169 -10.48 -0.04 16.45
N ILE A 170 -11.22 -0.82 17.24
CA ILE A 170 -11.48 -2.24 17.02
C ILE A 170 -12.93 -2.37 16.54
N GLY A 171 -13.12 -2.93 15.36
CA GLY A 171 -14.45 -3.10 14.78
C GLY A 171 -14.50 -4.13 13.66
N PHE A 172 -15.66 -4.20 13.00
CA PHE A 172 -15.93 -5.12 11.89
C PHE A 172 -15.79 -4.49 10.51
N THR A 173 -15.37 -3.23 10.45
CA THR A 173 -15.17 -2.44 9.23
C THR A 173 -14.33 -3.16 8.16
N MET A 174 -13.32 -3.93 8.56
CA MET A 174 -12.47 -4.66 7.61
C MET A 174 -13.17 -5.87 6.98
N VAL A 175 -14.26 -6.40 7.55
CA VAL A 175 -15.01 -7.56 6.98
C VAL A 175 -15.49 -7.26 5.56
N PRO A 176 -16.34 -6.24 5.31
CA PRO A 176 -16.81 -5.93 3.96
C PRO A 176 -15.67 -5.50 3.02
N LEU A 177 -14.62 -4.85 3.53
CA LEU A 177 -13.46 -4.44 2.71
C LEU A 177 -12.62 -5.64 2.25
N PHE A 178 -12.41 -6.64 3.10
CA PHE A 178 -11.76 -7.89 2.70
C PHE A 178 -12.62 -8.71 1.73
N ILE A 179 -13.94 -8.75 1.93
CA ILE A 179 -14.85 -9.37 0.96
C ILE A 179 -14.74 -8.65 -0.39
N LEU A 180 -14.70 -7.32 -0.40
CA LEU A 180 -14.50 -6.52 -1.61
C LEU A 180 -13.18 -6.89 -2.31
N ALA A 181 -12.07 -6.86 -1.58
CA ALA A 181 -10.75 -7.22 -2.10
C ALA A 181 -10.72 -8.65 -2.68
N LEU A 182 -11.30 -9.60 -1.95
CA LEU A 182 -11.33 -11.01 -2.35
C LEU A 182 -12.18 -11.22 -3.61
N ARG A 183 -13.27 -10.47 -3.78
CA ARG A 183 -14.18 -10.63 -4.92
C ARG A 183 -13.69 -9.91 -6.17
N GLN A 184 -13.13 -8.71 -6.01
CA GLN A 184 -12.74 -7.86 -7.13
C GLN A 184 -11.28 -8.01 -7.54
N GLY A 185 -10.49 -8.74 -6.75
CA GLY A 185 -9.05 -8.86 -6.92
C GLY A 185 -8.30 -7.61 -6.46
N PRO A 186 -6.97 -7.58 -6.61
CA PRO A 186 -6.14 -6.60 -5.90
C PRO A 186 -6.27 -5.18 -6.42
N ILE A 187 -6.41 -4.98 -7.74
CA ILE A 187 -6.45 -3.62 -8.33
C ILE A 187 -7.78 -2.94 -8.08
N LYS A 188 -8.89 -3.61 -8.38
CA LYS A 188 -10.23 -3.07 -8.09
C LYS A 188 -10.49 -3.02 -6.59
N GLY A 189 -9.96 -4.01 -5.85
CA GLY A 189 -9.88 -3.98 -4.39
C GLY A 189 -9.27 -2.68 -3.89
N PHE A 190 -8.09 -2.30 -4.39
CA PHE A 190 -7.39 -1.08 -3.97
C PHE A 190 -8.20 0.18 -4.28
N VAL A 191 -8.86 0.23 -5.45
CA VAL A 191 -9.77 1.33 -5.79
C VAL A 191 -10.92 1.41 -4.78
N GLY A 192 -11.56 0.28 -4.46
CA GLY A 192 -12.69 0.25 -3.52
C GLY A 192 -12.29 0.57 -2.08
N THR A 193 -11.26 -0.11 -1.54
CA THR A 193 -10.89 -0.01 -0.13
C THR A 193 -10.02 1.20 0.17
N GLY A 194 -9.05 1.52 -0.69
CA GLY A 194 -8.12 2.64 -0.49
C GLY A 194 -8.68 3.95 -1.02
N MET A 195 -9.03 4.00 -2.31
CA MET A 195 -9.45 5.27 -2.93
C MET A 195 -10.87 5.68 -2.53
N VAL A 196 -11.86 4.78 -2.60
CA VAL A 196 -13.25 5.16 -2.34
C VAL A 196 -13.52 5.17 -0.83
N TYR A 197 -13.34 4.03 -0.16
CA TYR A 197 -13.60 3.94 1.27
C TYR A 197 -12.64 4.81 2.09
N GLY A 198 -11.33 4.75 1.80
CA GLY A 198 -10.35 5.57 2.49
C GLY A 198 -10.63 7.07 2.34
N PHE A 199 -10.98 7.54 1.13
CA PHE A 199 -11.27 8.96 0.94
C PHE A 199 -12.55 9.38 1.65
N ALA A 200 -13.62 8.58 1.54
CA ALA A 200 -14.88 8.86 2.21
C ALA A 200 -14.69 8.95 3.74
N THR A 201 -13.99 7.99 4.34
CA THR A 201 -13.74 7.98 5.78
C THR A 201 -12.79 9.09 6.23
N CYS A 202 -11.79 9.45 5.42
CA CYS A 202 -10.94 10.61 5.70
C CYS A 202 -11.74 11.91 5.84
N ILE A 203 -12.75 12.10 5.00
CA ILE A 203 -13.65 13.25 5.07
C ILE A 203 -14.55 13.16 6.31
N LEU A 204 -15.12 11.98 6.58
CA LEU A 204 -16.07 11.77 7.67
C LEU A 204 -15.42 11.86 9.06
N ASP A 205 -14.20 11.36 9.21
CA ASP A 205 -13.48 11.36 10.50
C ASP A 205 -12.91 12.75 10.84
N GLY A 206 -12.63 13.59 9.84
CA GLY A 206 -12.29 15.00 10.05
C GLY A 206 -10.84 15.29 10.50
N TRP A 207 -9.94 14.30 10.46
CA TRP A 207 -8.50 14.47 10.79
C TRP A 207 -7.69 15.23 9.73
N GLY A 208 -8.34 15.68 8.65
CA GLY A 208 -7.75 16.48 7.59
C GLY A 208 -7.08 15.64 6.49
N LEU A 209 -7.05 16.18 5.27
CA LEU A 209 -6.54 15.49 4.08
C LEU A 209 -5.04 15.13 4.14
N VAL A 210 -4.29 15.72 5.08
CA VAL A 210 -2.89 15.39 5.30
C VAL A 210 -2.70 13.93 5.73
N THR A 211 -3.66 13.34 6.45
CA THR A 211 -3.61 11.94 6.90
C THR A 211 -4.02 10.95 5.81
N TYR A 212 -4.64 11.43 4.72
CA TYR A 212 -5.18 10.60 3.64
C TYR A 212 -4.15 9.63 3.03
N PRO A 213 -2.90 10.04 2.69
CA PRO A 213 -1.97 9.13 2.02
C PRO A 213 -1.65 7.86 2.82
N PHE A 214 -1.46 8.00 4.13
CA PHE A 214 -0.98 6.90 4.97
C PHE A 214 -2.13 6.16 5.66
N ASP A 215 -2.91 6.81 6.52
CA ASP A 215 -3.94 6.11 7.30
C ASP A 215 -5.10 5.60 6.46
N TYR A 216 -5.46 6.35 5.42
CA TYR A 216 -6.68 6.10 4.66
C TYR A 216 -6.40 5.39 3.33
N LEU A 217 -5.56 5.96 2.47
CA LEU A 217 -5.26 5.41 1.15
C LEU A 217 -4.41 4.14 1.28
N LEU A 218 -3.22 4.21 1.89
CA LEU A 218 -2.36 3.02 2.06
C LEU A 218 -2.88 2.10 3.17
N GLY A 219 -3.38 2.65 4.28
CA GLY A 219 -3.90 1.88 5.40
C GLY A 219 -5.11 1.01 5.02
N TYR A 220 -6.12 1.55 4.35
CA TYR A 220 -7.24 0.75 3.84
C TYR A 220 -6.98 0.14 2.46
N GLY A 221 -6.15 0.76 1.63
CA GLY A 221 -5.75 0.20 0.33
C GLY A 221 -4.95 -1.10 0.46
N SER A 222 -4.14 -1.25 1.53
CA SER A 222 -3.41 -2.48 1.82
C SER A 222 -4.31 -3.70 2.02
N LEU A 223 -5.58 -3.50 2.40
CA LEU A 223 -6.56 -4.60 2.50
C LEU A 223 -6.78 -5.31 1.16
N ALA A 224 -6.54 -4.62 0.05
CA ALA A 224 -6.61 -5.16 -1.29
C ALA A 224 -5.57 -6.26 -1.58
N LEU A 225 -4.51 -6.37 -0.78
CA LEU A 225 -3.49 -7.41 -0.93
C LEU A 225 -4.06 -8.82 -0.76
N LEU A 226 -5.16 -8.99 -0.01
CA LEU A 226 -5.91 -10.26 0.04
C LEU A 226 -6.35 -10.71 -1.36
N GLY A 227 -6.71 -9.77 -2.23
CA GLY A 227 -7.13 -10.04 -3.61
C GLY A 227 -6.08 -10.76 -4.44
N ILE A 228 -4.79 -10.68 -4.10
CA ILE A 228 -3.71 -11.44 -4.77
C ILE A 228 -3.94 -12.95 -4.63
N PHE A 229 -4.48 -13.37 -3.48
CA PHE A 229 -4.74 -14.76 -3.15
C PHE A 229 -6.11 -15.26 -3.62
N GLN A 230 -6.94 -14.38 -4.20
CA GLN A 230 -8.26 -14.72 -4.73
C GLN A 230 -8.29 -16.03 -5.54
N PRO A 231 -7.38 -16.29 -6.51
CA PRO A 231 -7.44 -17.51 -7.32
C PRO A 231 -7.29 -18.82 -6.51
N TYR A 232 -6.72 -18.73 -5.31
CA TYR A 232 -6.53 -19.88 -4.42
C TYR A 232 -7.64 -20.03 -3.37
N ILE A 233 -8.44 -18.98 -3.16
CA ILE A 233 -9.49 -18.92 -2.14
C ILE A 233 -10.88 -19.10 -2.80
N VAL A 234 -11.20 -18.31 -3.83
CA VAL A 234 -12.48 -18.34 -4.56
C VAL A 234 -12.23 -18.50 -6.06
N ASN A 235 -12.26 -19.73 -6.53
CA ASN A 235 -12.18 -20.06 -7.96
C ASN A 235 -13.32 -21.01 -8.37
N GLU A 236 -13.49 -21.20 -9.67
CA GLU A 236 -14.60 -21.99 -10.24
C GLU A 236 -14.62 -23.45 -9.78
N LYS A 237 -13.46 -24.00 -9.39
CA LYS A 237 -13.32 -25.38 -8.89
C LYS A 237 -13.63 -25.49 -7.40
N VAL A 238 -13.64 -24.38 -6.67
CA VAL A 238 -13.95 -24.33 -5.23
C VAL A 238 -15.46 -24.22 -5.06
N THR A 239 -16.09 -25.30 -4.57
CA THR A 239 -17.55 -25.37 -4.40
C THR A 239 -18.02 -25.28 -2.95
N LYS A 240 -17.11 -25.49 -2.01
CA LYS A 240 -17.32 -25.46 -0.55
C LYS A 240 -16.01 -25.18 0.18
N PHE A 241 -16.11 -24.99 1.49
CA PHE A 241 -14.99 -24.84 2.40
C PHE A 241 -13.90 -25.85 2.10
N ASN A 242 -12.67 -25.35 1.99
CA ASN A 242 -11.48 -26.18 1.82
C ASN A 242 -10.31 -25.55 2.58
N VAL A 243 -9.53 -26.41 3.22
CA VAL A 243 -8.42 -26.01 4.10
C VAL A 243 -7.37 -25.21 3.33
N LYS A 244 -7.05 -25.61 2.09
CA LYS A 244 -6.06 -24.90 1.26
C LYS A 244 -6.44 -23.43 1.06
N GLY A 245 -7.66 -23.15 0.64
CA GLY A 245 -8.14 -21.78 0.46
C GLY A 245 -8.29 -21.03 1.78
N MET A 246 -8.63 -21.71 2.89
CA MET A 246 -8.59 -21.10 4.22
C MET A 246 -7.17 -20.65 4.60
N LEU A 247 -6.14 -21.47 4.34
CA LEU A 247 -4.75 -21.10 4.60
C LEU A 247 -4.31 -19.89 3.77
N PHE A 248 -4.71 -19.83 2.50
CA PHE A 248 -4.46 -18.66 1.65
C PHE A 248 -5.24 -17.42 2.10
N LEU A 249 -6.45 -17.58 2.63
CA LEU A 249 -7.22 -16.50 3.25
C LEU A 249 -6.48 -15.94 4.47
N CYS A 250 -6.01 -16.81 5.38
CA CYS A 250 -5.22 -16.41 6.54
C CYS A 250 -3.94 -15.68 6.12
N LEU A 251 -3.19 -16.24 5.17
CA LEU A 251 -1.96 -15.63 4.65
C LEU A 251 -2.22 -14.26 4.01
N GLY A 252 -3.28 -14.14 3.20
CA GLY A 252 -3.65 -12.89 2.55
C GLY A 252 -4.08 -11.81 3.55
N VAL A 253 -4.83 -12.17 4.59
CA VAL A 253 -5.19 -11.25 5.68
C VAL A 253 -3.93 -10.82 6.44
N LEU A 254 -3.02 -11.73 6.79
CA LEU A 254 -1.78 -11.36 7.47
C LEU A 254 -0.94 -10.36 6.67
N ILE A 255 -0.79 -10.57 5.36
CA ILE A 255 -0.04 -9.66 4.47
C ILE A 255 -0.74 -8.30 4.36
N ALA A 256 -2.06 -8.29 4.21
CA ALA A 256 -2.85 -7.06 4.17
C ALA A 256 -2.74 -6.24 5.47
N ILE A 257 -2.78 -6.92 6.61
CA ILE A 257 -2.66 -6.30 7.93
C ILE A 257 -1.25 -5.78 8.18
N ALA A 258 -0.22 -6.47 7.71
CA ALA A 258 1.15 -5.96 7.75
C ALA A 258 1.28 -4.64 6.95
N GLY A 259 0.69 -4.57 5.76
CA GLY A 259 0.64 -3.33 4.97
C GLY A 259 -0.10 -2.19 5.69
N ARG A 260 -1.25 -2.51 6.32
CA ARG A 260 -2.00 -1.55 7.12
C ARG A 260 -1.21 -1.04 8.33
N LEU A 261 -0.56 -1.95 9.08
CA LEU A 261 0.30 -1.60 10.22
C LEU A 261 1.43 -0.69 9.80
N LEU A 262 2.11 -1.00 8.69
CA LEU A 262 3.21 -0.19 8.19
C LEU A 262 2.73 1.22 7.82
N ALA A 263 1.60 1.33 7.12
CA ALA A 263 1.03 2.62 6.71
C ALA A 263 0.64 3.49 7.92
N SER A 264 -0.07 2.93 8.90
CA SER A 264 -0.45 3.69 10.11
C SER A 264 0.75 3.97 11.03
N THR A 265 1.75 3.08 11.05
CA THR A 265 3.01 3.35 11.77
C THR A 265 3.72 4.57 11.18
N LEU A 266 3.82 4.64 9.85
CA LEU A 266 4.38 5.78 9.13
C LEU A 266 3.58 7.06 9.35
N SER A 267 2.24 6.98 9.38
CA SER A 267 1.40 8.12 9.74
C SER A 267 1.74 8.65 11.14
N GLY A 268 1.87 7.76 12.13
CA GLY A 268 2.26 8.09 13.50
C GLY A 268 3.63 8.76 13.59
N VAL A 269 4.61 8.30 12.81
CA VAL A 269 5.96 8.88 12.79
C VAL A 269 5.95 10.27 12.14
N ILE A 270 5.26 10.43 11.01
CA ILE A 270 5.32 11.65 10.19
C ILE A 270 4.43 12.76 10.75
N TYR A 271 3.21 12.44 11.17
CA TYR A 271 2.19 13.44 11.53
C TYR A 271 1.96 13.59 13.03
N TYR A 272 2.33 12.58 13.81
CA TYR A 272 2.10 12.55 15.25
C TYR A 272 3.40 12.49 16.06
N GLU A 273 4.55 12.60 15.39
CA GLU A 273 5.89 12.71 15.98
C GLU A 273 6.24 11.57 16.96
N PHE A 274 5.62 10.39 16.81
CA PHE A 274 6.02 9.20 17.54
C PHE A 274 7.32 8.62 16.98
N ASP A 275 8.12 7.99 17.84
CA ASP A 275 9.17 7.11 17.36
C ASP A 275 8.57 5.90 16.63
N PHE A 276 9.34 5.24 15.76
CA PHE A 276 8.84 4.12 14.96
C PHE A 276 8.25 2.99 15.82
N TRP A 277 8.92 2.63 16.92
CA TRP A 277 8.49 1.52 17.78
C TRP A 277 7.29 1.89 18.63
N GLY A 278 7.25 3.12 19.15
CA GLY A 278 6.08 3.67 19.84
C GLY A 278 4.85 3.73 18.94
N SER A 279 5.02 4.21 17.71
CA SER A 279 3.96 4.24 16.70
C SER A 279 3.48 2.83 16.34
N LEU A 280 4.39 1.89 16.09
CA LEU A 280 4.06 0.50 15.78
C LEU A 280 3.31 -0.16 16.94
N ALA A 281 3.79 0.01 18.18
CA ALA A 281 3.17 -0.55 19.37
C ALA A 281 1.73 -0.02 19.55
N TYR A 282 1.53 1.30 19.41
CA TYR A 282 0.21 1.92 19.49
C TYR A 282 -0.73 1.35 18.42
N ASN A 283 -0.30 1.33 17.16
CA ASN A 283 -1.09 0.84 16.03
C ASN A 283 -1.46 -0.65 16.16
N ALA A 284 -0.53 -1.46 16.70
CA ALA A 284 -0.76 -2.88 16.95
C ALA A 284 -1.88 -3.14 17.97
N THR A 285 -2.09 -2.25 18.94
CA THR A 285 -3.10 -2.43 20.01
C THR A 285 -4.53 -2.55 19.50
N TYR A 286 -4.86 -1.96 18.34
CA TYR A 286 -6.20 -2.00 17.77
C TYR A 286 -6.27 -2.72 16.43
N ILE A 287 -5.22 -2.63 15.60
CA ILE A 287 -5.22 -3.30 14.29
C ILE A 287 -5.18 -4.82 14.45
N LEU A 288 -4.33 -5.36 15.34
CA LEU A 288 -4.19 -6.82 15.49
C LEU A 288 -5.44 -7.47 16.12
N PRO A 289 -6.04 -6.92 17.20
CA PRO A 289 -7.29 -7.48 17.73
C PRO A 289 -8.44 -7.41 16.72
N SER A 290 -8.57 -6.28 16.00
CA SER A 290 -9.59 -6.15 14.95
C SER A 290 -9.36 -7.16 13.83
N ALA A 291 -8.12 -7.35 13.39
CA ALA A 291 -7.77 -8.35 12.38
C ALA A 291 -8.13 -9.78 12.83
N GLY A 292 -7.88 -10.13 14.09
CA GLY A 292 -8.22 -11.45 14.63
C GLY A 292 -9.73 -11.72 14.60
N ILE A 293 -10.53 -10.76 15.04
CA ILE A 293 -12.00 -10.85 15.00
C ILE A 293 -12.51 -10.94 13.56
N VAL A 294 -11.99 -10.08 12.68
CA VAL A 294 -12.36 -10.04 11.27
C VAL A 294 -12.01 -11.34 10.57
N LEU A 295 -10.83 -11.91 10.83
CA LEU A 295 -10.41 -13.20 10.28
C LEU A 295 -11.35 -14.33 10.71
N ALA A 296 -11.73 -14.37 11.99
CA ALA A 296 -12.70 -15.35 12.49
C ALA A 296 -14.06 -15.23 11.77
N VAL A 297 -14.54 -14.00 11.57
CA VAL A 297 -15.77 -13.73 10.81
C VAL A 297 -15.63 -14.17 9.35
N LEU A 298 -14.51 -13.86 8.68
CA LEU A 298 -14.28 -14.27 7.29
C LEU A 298 -14.23 -15.80 7.13
N ILE A 299 -13.64 -16.51 8.09
CA ILE A 299 -13.65 -17.99 8.13
C ILE A 299 -15.09 -18.50 8.30
N GLY A 300 -15.87 -17.92 9.21
CA GLY A 300 -17.28 -18.26 9.39
C GLY A 300 -18.15 -17.98 8.15
N LEU A 301 -17.82 -16.92 7.40
CA LEU A 301 -18.50 -16.54 6.16
C LEU A 301 -17.92 -17.22 4.90
N TYR A 302 -16.96 -18.12 5.03
CA TYR A 302 -16.21 -18.61 3.87
C TYR A 302 -17.10 -19.36 2.86
N ASP A 303 -17.97 -20.26 3.31
CA ASP A 303 -18.94 -20.93 2.43
C ASP A 303 -19.91 -19.97 1.73
N PRO A 304 -20.56 -19.02 2.45
CA PRO A 304 -21.33 -17.95 1.81
C PRO A 304 -20.56 -17.17 0.75
N ILE A 305 -19.30 -16.79 1.02
CA ILE A 305 -18.45 -16.04 0.08
C ILE A 305 -18.20 -16.86 -1.19
N ILE A 306 -17.90 -18.16 -1.07
CA ILE A 306 -17.73 -19.07 -2.22
C ILE A 306 -19.01 -19.11 -3.06
N ARG A 307 -20.19 -19.24 -2.43
CA ARG A 307 -21.48 -19.28 -3.14
C ARG A 307 -21.74 -17.99 -3.88
N MET A 308 -21.50 -16.84 -3.25
CA MET A 308 -21.66 -15.52 -3.86
C MET A 308 -20.73 -15.34 -5.07
N ASP A 309 -19.49 -15.81 -5.01
CA ASP A 309 -18.52 -15.70 -6.12
C ASP A 309 -18.97 -16.51 -7.33
N ARG A 310 -19.45 -17.74 -7.09
CA ARG A 310 -19.99 -18.60 -8.15
C ARG A 310 -21.23 -18.03 -8.83
N MET A 311 -22.18 -17.50 -8.06
CA MET A 311 -23.41 -16.92 -8.60
C MET A 311 -23.13 -15.68 -9.47
N ALA A 312 -22.13 -14.88 -9.13
CA ALA A 312 -21.73 -13.73 -9.93
C ALA A 312 -21.12 -14.17 -11.26
N LYS A 313 -20.22 -15.16 -11.24
CA LYS A 313 -19.57 -15.69 -12.45
C LYS A 313 -20.57 -16.33 -13.41
N SER A 314 -21.55 -17.08 -12.92
CA SER A 314 -22.59 -17.69 -13.77
C SER A 314 -23.55 -16.70 -14.44
N ARG A 315 -23.61 -15.45 -13.96
CA ARG A 315 -24.44 -14.39 -14.54
C ARG A 315 -23.69 -13.52 -15.55
N LEU A 316 -22.36 -13.62 -15.59
CA LEU A 316 -21.48 -12.83 -16.45
C LEU A 316 -20.93 -13.63 -17.64
N SER A 317 -21.12 -14.97 -17.64
CA SER A 317 -20.85 -15.88 -18.76
C SER A 317 -22.05 -15.98 -19.69
#